data_AF-A0AAW2XKV7-F1
#
_entry.id   AF-A0AAW2XKV7-F1
#
_cell.length_a   1.000
_cell.length_b   1.000
_cell.length_c   1.000
_cell.angle_alpha   90.00
_cell.angle_beta   90.00
_cell.angle_gamma   90.00
#
_symmetry.space_group_name_H-M   'P 1'
#
loop_
_entity.id
_entity.type
_entity.pdbx_description
1 polymer ?
#
loop_
_entity_poly.entity_id
_entity_poly.type
_entity_poly.pdbx_seq_one_letter_code
_entity_poly.pdbx_strand_id
1 'polypeptide(L)'
;MPAWNRIKKTGICRAIRMWEDLESLTMPSISNPPYLMEEIARSCSKFAELKVMGPCDILFASTLAAFLPNLKVLSLRCSMLFKDALIIILEGIKGLEVLNISHCLIIEVPPPPAPRRVLRELDKSVLERASRLKKFLTCMSDSCIMCQRTRNDEGLIRWYKYEEDLWKVDEVSSLAV
;
A
#
# COMPACT_ATOMS: atom_id res chain seq x y z
N MET A 1 0.12 4.27 16.28
CA MET A 1 -0.68 3.12 15.80
C MET A 1 -0.64 1.98 16.79
N PRO A 2 -1.69 1.14 16.88
CA PRO A 2 -1.65 -0.05 17.74
C PRO A 2 -0.52 -0.99 17.29
N ALA A 3 0.11 -1.68 18.24
CA ALA A 3 1.11 -2.70 17.94
C ALA A 3 0.41 -3.97 17.43
N TRP A 4 0.02 -3.99 16.16
CA TRP A 4 -0.72 -5.11 15.54
C TRP A 4 0.01 -6.45 15.69
N ASN A 5 1.34 -6.42 15.72
CA ASN A 5 2.20 -7.55 16.00
C ASN A 5 2.00 -8.16 17.41
N ARG A 6 1.34 -7.45 18.34
CA ARG A 6 1.00 -7.93 19.69
C ARG A 6 -0.44 -8.44 19.79
N ILE A 7 -1.26 -8.24 18.76
CA ILE A 7 -2.64 -8.73 18.72
C ILE A 7 -2.63 -10.10 18.03
N LYS A 8 -3.25 -11.10 18.67
CA LYS A 8 -3.39 -12.43 18.06
C LYS A 8 -4.24 -12.31 16.79
N LYS A 9 -3.91 -13.10 15.76
CA LYS A 9 -4.70 -13.17 14.49
C LYS A 9 -6.20 -13.32 14.77
N THR A 10 -6.57 -14.19 15.71
CA THR A 10 -7.96 -14.40 16.12
C THR A 10 -8.64 -13.15 16.71
N GLY A 11 -7.89 -12.32 17.44
CA GLY A 11 -8.37 -11.06 17.98
C GLY A 11 -8.66 -10.05 16.86
N ILE A 12 -7.75 -9.93 15.89
CA ILE A 12 -7.95 -9.07 14.72
C ILE A 12 -9.16 -9.54 13.92
N CYS A 13 -9.25 -10.84 13.60
CA CYS A 13 -10.38 -11.38 12.85
C CYS A 13 -11.72 -11.14 13.56
N ARG A 14 -11.75 -11.30 14.88
CA ARG A 14 -12.96 -11.02 15.66
C ARG A 14 -13.36 -9.55 15.60
N ALA A 15 -12.40 -8.63 15.64
CA ALA A 15 -12.68 -7.21 15.48
C ALA A 15 -13.27 -6.89 14.10
N ILE A 16 -12.67 -7.41 13.02
CA ILE A 16 -13.17 -7.25 11.64
C ILE A 16 -14.61 -7.74 11.49
N ARG A 17 -14.94 -8.91 12.06
CA ARG A 17 -16.32 -9.45 12.04
C ARG A 17 -17.35 -8.54 12.70
N MET A 18 -16.94 -7.73 13.66
CA MET A 18 -17.82 -6.83 14.37
C MET A 18 -17.99 -5.47 13.67
N TRP A 19 -17.19 -5.19 12.63
CA TRP A 19 -17.23 -3.95 11.87
C TRP A 19 -17.87 -4.19 10.49
N GLU A 20 -19.14 -4.59 10.49
CA GLU A 20 -19.89 -4.91 9.24
C GLU A 20 -19.96 -3.72 8.27
N ASP A 21 -19.98 -2.51 8.82
CA ASP A 21 -19.99 -1.24 8.09
C ASP A 21 -18.58 -0.65 7.85
N LEU A 22 -17.51 -1.43 8.00
CA LEU A 22 -16.15 -0.94 7.75
C LEU A 22 -15.95 -0.59 6.27
N GLU A 23 -15.76 0.69 5.98
CA GLU A 23 -15.51 1.20 4.62
C GLU A 23 -14.02 1.42 4.33
N SER A 24 -13.26 1.81 5.35
CA SER A 24 -11.87 2.22 5.23
C SER A 24 -11.02 1.69 6.38
N LEU A 25 -9.77 1.28 6.08
CA LEU A 25 -8.82 0.81 7.08
C LEU A 25 -7.41 1.34 6.81
N THR A 26 -6.79 1.85 7.87
CA THR A 26 -5.36 2.18 7.89
C THR A 26 -4.64 1.19 8.80
N MET A 27 -3.71 0.42 8.25
CA MET A 27 -3.03 -0.67 8.95
C MET A 27 -1.52 -0.71 8.67
N PRO A 28 -0.69 -1.29 9.57
CA PRO A 28 0.69 -1.59 9.25
C PRO A 28 0.76 -2.79 8.28
N SER A 29 1.94 -3.04 7.70
CA SER A 29 2.17 -4.29 6.96
C SER A 29 2.03 -5.51 7.88
N ILE A 30 1.57 -6.62 7.31
CA ILE A 30 1.35 -7.89 8.00
C ILE A 30 2.09 -9.02 7.31
N SER A 31 2.76 -9.87 8.08
CA SER A 31 3.60 -10.95 7.53
C SER A 31 2.83 -12.05 6.79
N ASN A 32 1.53 -12.18 7.06
CA ASN A 32 0.66 -13.16 6.39
C ASN A 32 -0.63 -12.47 5.96
N PRO A 33 -0.68 -11.84 4.78
CA PRO A 33 -1.83 -11.07 4.34
C PRO A 33 -3.18 -11.83 4.26
N PRO A 34 -3.23 -13.11 3.81
CA PRO A 34 -4.49 -13.79 3.51
C PRO A 34 -5.52 -13.79 4.65
N TYR A 35 -5.12 -14.09 5.89
CA TYR A 35 -6.08 -14.25 7.00
C TYR A 35 -6.88 -12.98 7.28
N LEU A 36 -6.30 -11.81 7.01
CA LEU A 36 -6.97 -10.54 7.24
C LEU A 36 -7.81 -10.13 6.04
N MET A 37 -7.24 -10.22 4.82
CA MET A 37 -7.94 -9.80 3.61
C MET A 37 -9.18 -10.65 3.35
N GLU A 38 -9.08 -11.97 3.58
CA GLU A 38 -10.22 -12.89 3.48
C GLU A 38 -11.31 -12.56 4.52
N GLU A 39 -10.92 -12.23 5.74
CA GLU A 39 -11.87 -11.87 6.80
C GLU A 39 -12.59 -10.54 6.51
N ILE A 40 -11.87 -9.55 5.99
CA ILE A 40 -12.44 -8.27 5.54
C ILE A 40 -13.43 -8.54 4.39
N ALA A 41 -12.99 -9.29 3.37
CA ALA A 41 -13.83 -9.62 2.22
C ALA A 41 -15.14 -10.32 2.62
N ARG A 42 -15.09 -11.18 3.65
CA ARG A 42 -16.25 -11.91 4.14
C ARG A 42 -17.17 -11.08 5.04
N SER A 43 -16.62 -10.15 5.82
CA SER A 43 -17.38 -9.49 6.91
C SER A 43 -17.75 -8.03 6.61
N CYS A 44 -17.01 -7.35 5.73
CA CYS A 44 -17.13 -5.91 5.51
C CYS A 44 -17.60 -5.64 4.07
N SER A 45 -18.91 -5.74 3.82
CA SER A 45 -19.46 -5.62 2.47
C SER A 45 -19.29 -4.23 1.83
N LYS A 46 -19.07 -3.19 2.66
CA LYS A 46 -18.85 -1.81 2.24
C LYS A 46 -17.37 -1.43 2.10
N PHE A 47 -16.45 -2.37 2.32
CA PHE A 47 -15.02 -2.08 2.33
C PHE A 47 -14.52 -1.61 0.96
N ALA A 48 -13.95 -0.41 0.91
CA ALA A 48 -13.56 0.26 -0.32
C ALA A 48 -12.17 0.90 -0.27
N GLU A 49 -11.63 1.20 0.92
CA GLU A 49 -10.39 1.97 1.05
C GLU A 49 -9.38 1.32 1.99
N LEU A 50 -8.13 1.24 1.54
CA LEU A 50 -7.05 0.66 2.31
C LEU A 50 -5.81 1.53 2.26
N LYS A 51 -5.26 1.85 3.43
CA LYS A 51 -3.91 2.37 3.60
C LYS A 51 -3.04 1.35 4.31
N VAL A 52 -1.88 1.06 3.73
CA VAL A 52 -0.90 0.12 4.27
C VAL A 52 0.40 0.86 4.52
N MET A 53 0.88 0.80 5.76
CA MET A 53 2.17 1.33 6.14
C MET A 53 3.18 0.20 6.30
N GLY A 54 3.96 -0.04 5.26
CA GLY A 54 5.04 -1.01 5.24
C GLY A 54 5.16 -1.73 3.90
N PRO A 55 6.10 -2.69 3.79
CA PRO A 55 6.46 -3.28 2.51
C PRO A 55 5.27 -3.90 1.79
N CYS A 56 5.19 -3.66 0.49
CA CYS A 56 4.26 -4.30 -0.44
C CYS A 56 5.04 -5.18 -1.41
N ASP A 57 4.98 -6.49 -1.16
CA ASP A 57 5.57 -7.52 -1.99
C ASP A 57 4.51 -8.22 -2.87
N ILE A 58 4.97 -9.19 -3.67
CA ILE A 58 4.13 -9.95 -4.57
C ILE A 58 3.02 -10.70 -3.81
N LEU A 59 3.34 -11.30 -2.66
CA LEU A 59 2.36 -12.03 -1.85
C LEU A 59 1.23 -11.10 -1.38
N PHE A 60 1.59 -9.91 -0.89
CA PHE A 60 0.63 -8.89 -0.47
C PHE A 60 -0.25 -8.45 -1.64
N ALA A 61 0.35 -8.08 -2.77
CA ALA A 61 -0.36 -7.62 -3.96
C ALA A 61 -1.31 -8.69 -4.52
N SER A 62 -0.85 -9.94 -4.65
CA SER A 62 -1.69 -11.06 -5.10
C SER A 62 -2.84 -11.34 -4.13
N THR A 63 -2.60 -11.24 -2.83
CA THR A 63 -3.65 -11.40 -1.81
C THR A 63 -4.71 -10.30 -1.93
N LEU A 64 -4.30 -9.04 -2.12
CA LEU A 64 -5.24 -7.94 -2.35
C LEU A 64 -6.10 -8.20 -3.59
N ALA A 65 -5.48 -8.55 -4.71
CA ALA A 65 -6.18 -8.82 -5.96
C ALA A 65 -7.18 -9.99 -5.83
N ALA A 66 -6.83 -11.02 -5.05
CA ALA A 66 -7.68 -12.20 -4.85
C ALA A 66 -8.88 -11.92 -3.94
N PHE A 67 -8.69 -11.24 -2.81
CA PHE A 67 -9.73 -11.11 -1.79
C PHE A 67 -10.46 -9.77 -1.81
N LEU A 68 -9.82 -8.70 -2.29
CA LEU A 68 -10.38 -7.35 -2.32
C LEU A 68 -10.44 -6.77 -3.75
N PRO A 69 -11.04 -7.48 -4.73
CA PRO A 69 -11.05 -7.04 -6.13
C PRO A 69 -11.86 -5.74 -6.35
N ASN A 70 -12.75 -5.39 -5.42
CA ASN A 70 -13.62 -4.21 -5.47
C ASN A 70 -13.02 -2.98 -4.79
N LEU A 71 -11.79 -3.06 -4.26
CA LEU A 71 -11.12 -1.94 -3.60
C LEU A 71 -11.05 -0.73 -4.54
N LYS A 72 -11.42 0.44 -4.02
CA LYS A 72 -11.51 1.71 -4.77
C LYS A 72 -10.30 2.60 -4.54
N VAL A 73 -9.80 2.64 -3.31
CA VAL A 73 -8.66 3.48 -2.91
C VAL A 73 -7.59 2.61 -2.26
N LEU A 74 -6.36 2.70 -2.76
CA LEU A 74 -5.20 2.09 -2.15
C LEU A 74 -4.10 3.13 -1.92
N SER A 75 -3.64 3.25 -0.69
CA SER A 75 -2.46 4.06 -0.34
C SER A 75 -1.35 3.17 0.22
N LEU A 76 -0.20 3.20 -0.47
CA LEU A 76 1.05 2.55 -0.08
C LEU A 76 2.14 3.59 0.21
N ARG A 77 1.77 4.87 0.33
CA ARG A 77 2.68 6.01 0.50
C ARG A 77 3.80 5.72 1.50
N CYS A 78 5.01 6.19 1.19
CA CYS A 78 6.21 6.03 2.02
C CYS A 78 6.65 4.57 2.28
N SER A 79 6.18 3.60 1.50
CA SER A 79 6.54 2.19 1.70
C SER A 79 7.58 1.68 0.70
N MET A 80 8.25 0.58 1.03
CA MET A 80 8.92 -0.25 0.03
C MET A 80 7.88 -0.91 -0.87
N LEU A 81 8.05 -0.80 -2.19
CA LEU A 81 7.12 -1.36 -3.18
C LEU A 81 7.89 -2.09 -4.28
N PHE A 82 7.62 -3.37 -4.47
CA PHE A 82 8.18 -4.09 -5.61
C PHE A 82 7.45 -3.71 -6.90
N LYS A 83 8.20 -3.51 -8.00
CA LYS A 83 7.63 -3.20 -9.32
C LYS A 83 6.60 -4.24 -9.77
N ASP A 84 6.90 -5.53 -9.58
CA ASP A 84 5.99 -6.62 -9.95
C ASP A 84 4.71 -6.61 -9.10
N ALA A 85 4.83 -6.25 -7.82
CA ALA A 85 3.67 -6.08 -6.94
C ALA A 85 2.77 -4.92 -7.41
N LEU A 86 3.38 -3.81 -7.86
CA LEU A 86 2.65 -2.69 -8.46
C LEU A 86 1.90 -3.10 -9.73
N ILE A 87 2.54 -3.89 -10.60
CA ILE A 87 1.89 -4.42 -11.82
C ILE A 87 0.70 -5.31 -11.45
N ILE A 88 0.86 -6.22 -10.48
CA ILE A 88 -0.22 -7.08 -9.99
C ILE A 88 -1.40 -6.26 -9.46
N ILE A 89 -1.15 -5.19 -8.70
CA ILE A 89 -2.20 -4.30 -8.20
C ILE A 89 -2.95 -3.63 -9.37
N LEU A 90 -2.20 -3.07 -10.32
CA LEU A 90 -2.76 -2.34 -11.46
C LEU A 90 -3.58 -3.24 -12.39
N GLU A 91 -3.20 -4.49 -12.56
CA GLU A 91 -3.90 -5.45 -13.44
C GLU A 91 -4.99 -6.25 -12.71
N GLY A 92 -4.76 -6.61 -11.45
CA GLY A 92 -5.63 -7.49 -10.66
C GLY A 92 -6.81 -6.78 -10.01
N ILE A 93 -6.64 -5.53 -9.55
CA ILE A 93 -7.70 -4.77 -8.88
C ILE A 93 -8.38 -3.85 -9.89
N LYS A 94 -9.18 -4.43 -10.79
CA LYS A 94 -9.80 -3.71 -11.92
C LYS A 94 -10.69 -2.54 -11.47
N GLY A 95 -11.30 -2.64 -10.29
CA GLY A 95 -12.15 -1.61 -9.71
C GLY A 95 -11.41 -0.42 -9.07
N LEU A 96 -10.08 -0.47 -8.98
CA LEU A 96 -9.27 0.57 -8.33
C LEU A 96 -9.41 1.89 -9.07
N GLU A 97 -9.69 2.95 -8.31
CA GLU A 97 -9.90 4.30 -8.84
C GLU A 97 -8.78 5.26 -8.42
N VAL A 98 -8.27 5.09 -7.21
CA VAL A 98 -7.19 5.92 -6.65
C VAL A 98 -6.06 5.03 -6.16
N LEU A 99 -4.85 5.28 -6.65
CA LEU A 99 -3.63 4.65 -6.15
C LEU A 99 -2.65 5.73 -5.71
N ASN A 100 -2.19 5.64 -4.46
CA ASN A 100 -1.16 6.50 -3.91
C ASN A 100 0.11 5.72 -3.61
N ILE A 101 1.15 5.97 -4.40
CA ILE A 101 2.50 5.43 -4.20
C ILE A 101 3.52 6.56 -3.99
N SER A 102 3.05 7.71 -3.52
CA SER A 102 3.91 8.86 -3.27
C SER A 102 5.01 8.50 -2.27
N HIS A 103 6.24 8.92 -2.56
CA HIS A 103 7.40 8.73 -1.70
C HIS A 103 7.78 7.27 -1.45
N CYS A 104 7.31 6.33 -2.27
CA CYS A 104 7.69 4.92 -2.16
C CYS A 104 9.13 4.67 -2.61
N LEU A 105 9.78 3.69 -1.96
CA LEU A 105 11.03 3.11 -2.45
C LEU A 105 10.68 1.96 -3.40
N ILE A 106 10.69 2.23 -4.71
CA ILE A 106 10.29 1.24 -5.71
C ILE A 106 11.49 0.38 -6.11
N ILE A 107 11.37 -0.93 -5.93
CA ILE A 107 12.44 -1.91 -6.18
C ILE A 107 12.07 -2.78 -7.36
N GLU A 108 12.98 -2.86 -8.32
CA GLU A 108 12.93 -3.82 -9.42
C GLU A 108 13.92 -4.96 -9.17
N VAL A 109 13.45 -6.18 -9.39
CA VAL A 109 14.23 -7.41 -9.23
C VAL A 109 14.37 -8.06 -10.61
N PRO A 110 15.42 -7.73 -11.37
CA PRO A 110 15.64 -8.33 -12.67
C PRO A 110 16.00 -9.83 -12.54
N PRO A 111 15.90 -10.61 -13.62
CA PRO A 111 16.37 -11.98 -13.63
C PRO A 111 17.85 -12.08 -13.26
N PRO A 112 18.27 -13.14 -12.54
CA PRO A 112 19.68 -13.39 -12.25
C PRO A 112 20.51 -13.42 -13.55
N PRO A 113 21.74 -12.88 -13.55
CA PRO A 113 22.54 -12.47 -12.39
C PRO A 113 22.42 -10.98 -12.00
N ALA A 114 21.51 -10.22 -12.64
CA ALA A 114 21.45 -8.78 -12.43
C ALA A 114 21.01 -8.43 -10.98
N PRO A 115 21.63 -7.41 -10.35
CA PRO A 115 21.27 -7.01 -9.00
C PRO A 115 19.92 -6.27 -8.96
N ARG A 116 19.30 -6.26 -7.77
CA ARG A 116 18.12 -5.43 -7.51
C ARG A 116 18.48 -3.96 -7.70
N ARG A 117 17.54 -3.18 -8.22
CA ARG A 117 17.73 -1.74 -8.42
C ARG A 117 16.55 -0.94 -7.89
N VAL A 118 16.87 0.23 -7.33
CA VAL A 118 15.87 1.23 -6.94
C VAL A 118 15.54 2.06 -8.18
N LEU A 119 14.25 2.18 -8.49
CA LEU A 119 13.78 3.00 -9.60
C LEU A 119 13.81 4.47 -9.22
N ARG A 120 14.29 5.31 -10.15
CA ARG A 120 14.23 6.78 -10.03
C ARG A 120 12.98 7.37 -10.66
N GLU A 121 12.42 6.67 -11.64
CA GLU A 121 11.22 7.05 -12.36
C GLU A 121 10.40 5.80 -12.71
N LEU A 122 9.11 6.01 -12.98
CA LEU A 122 8.23 4.96 -13.48
C LEU A 122 8.41 4.84 -14.99
N ASP A 123 8.50 3.60 -15.49
CA ASP A 123 8.53 3.37 -16.92
C ASP A 123 7.14 3.57 -17.58
N LYS A 124 7.15 3.69 -18.90
CA LYS A 124 5.92 3.85 -19.70
C LYS A 124 4.90 2.75 -19.46
N SER A 125 5.37 1.51 -19.24
CA SER A 125 4.51 0.35 -19.04
C SER A 125 3.66 0.46 -17.77
N VAL A 126 4.25 0.96 -16.67
CA VAL A 126 3.51 1.25 -15.43
C VAL A 126 2.55 2.43 -15.64
N LEU A 127 3.00 3.49 -16.30
CA LEU A 127 2.17 4.69 -16.54
C LEU A 127 0.94 4.37 -17.40
N GLU A 128 1.09 3.57 -18.45
CA GLU A 128 -0.01 3.09 -19.30
C GLU A 128 -1.02 2.26 -18.51
N ARG A 129 -0.56 1.38 -17.61
CA ARG A 129 -1.47 0.60 -16.73
C ARG A 129 -2.21 1.49 -15.74
N ALA A 130 -1.54 2.50 -15.23
CA ALA A 130 -2.10 3.45 -14.27
C ALA A 130 -3.05 4.47 -14.92
N SER A 131 -3.04 4.64 -16.25
CA SER A 131 -3.86 5.64 -16.94
C SER A 131 -5.37 5.40 -16.82
N ARG A 132 -5.78 4.18 -16.46
CA ARG A 132 -7.19 3.84 -16.17
C ARG A 132 -7.68 4.40 -14.83
N LEU A 133 -6.77 4.74 -13.92
CA LEU A 133 -7.11 5.24 -12.60
C LEU A 133 -7.66 6.66 -12.71
N LYS A 134 -8.67 6.99 -11.90
CA LYS A 134 -9.16 8.38 -11.79
C LYS A 134 -8.09 9.30 -11.20
N LYS A 135 -7.28 8.78 -10.27
CA LYS A 135 -6.19 9.52 -9.65
C LYS A 135 -5.00 8.61 -9.35
N PHE A 136 -3.83 8.99 -9.83
CA PHE A 136 -2.58 8.31 -9.54
C PHE A 136 -1.59 9.28 -8.90
N LEU A 137 -1.36 9.12 -7.60
CA LEU A 137 -0.48 9.97 -6.82
C LEU A 137 0.92 9.35 -6.74
N THR A 138 1.92 10.09 -7.21
CA THR A 138 3.31 9.66 -7.25
C THR A 138 4.23 10.80 -6.85
N CYS A 139 5.34 10.45 -6.20
CA CYS A 139 6.46 11.36 -5.96
C CYS A 139 7.72 10.51 -5.80
N MET A 140 8.70 10.72 -6.69
CA MET A 140 9.99 10.01 -6.71
C MET A 140 11.16 10.99 -6.74
N SER A 141 10.94 12.24 -6.35
CA SER A 141 11.89 13.35 -6.48
C SER A 141 13.03 13.27 -5.47
N ASP A 142 14.27 13.47 -5.94
CA ASP A 142 15.46 13.55 -5.09
C ASP A 142 15.46 14.78 -4.17
N SER A 143 14.71 15.83 -4.52
CA SER A 143 14.56 17.05 -3.72
C SER A 143 13.45 16.98 -2.67
N CYS A 144 12.60 15.95 -2.72
CA CYS A 144 11.51 15.79 -1.78
C CYS A 144 12.02 15.22 -0.45
N ILE A 145 11.75 15.93 0.65
CA ILE A 145 12.13 15.52 2.02
C ILE A 145 11.56 14.13 2.35
N MET A 146 10.32 13.84 1.96
CA MET A 146 9.69 12.55 2.22
C MET A 146 10.33 11.42 1.40
N CYS A 147 10.64 11.64 0.12
CA CYS A 147 11.39 10.67 -0.69
C CYS A 147 12.77 10.38 -0.10
N GLN A 148 13.50 11.42 0.33
CA GLN A 148 14.82 11.28 0.96
C GLN A 148 14.72 10.47 2.27
N ARG A 149 13.74 10.80 3.12
CA ARG A 149 13.47 10.07 4.36
C ARG A 149 13.16 8.60 4.11
N THR A 150 12.22 8.29 3.20
CA THR A 150 11.89 6.90 2.87
C THR A 150 13.11 6.13 2.38
N ARG A 151 13.97 6.72 1.56
CA ARG A 151 15.22 6.08 1.09
C ARG A 151 16.19 5.82 2.24
N ASN A 152 16.40 6.80 3.11
CA ASN A 152 17.28 6.67 4.28
C ASN A 152 16.75 5.64 5.29
N ASP A 153 15.42 5.45 5.33
CA ASP A 153 14.75 4.46 6.14
C ASP A 153 14.55 3.12 5.43
N GLU A 154 15.12 2.93 4.25
CA GLU A 154 15.04 1.69 3.44
C GLU A 154 13.58 1.27 3.15
N GLY A 155 12.65 2.23 3.06
CA GLY A 155 11.23 1.96 2.87
C GLY A 155 10.50 1.44 4.11
N LEU A 156 11.13 1.48 5.29
CA LEU A 156 10.54 1.14 6.59
C LEU A 156 10.08 2.40 7.32
N ILE A 157 8.78 2.68 7.28
CA ILE A 157 8.19 3.90 7.85
C ILE A 157 8.52 4.03 9.35
N ARG A 158 9.33 5.03 9.71
CA ARG A 158 9.63 5.41 11.10
C ARG A 158 8.72 6.54 11.56
N TRP A 159 7.42 6.28 11.65
CA TRP A 159 6.39 7.27 11.94
C TRP A 159 6.68 8.15 13.17
N TYR A 160 7.30 7.59 14.21
CA TYR A 160 7.67 8.32 15.45
C TYR A 160 8.76 9.37 15.24
N LYS A 161 9.43 9.41 14.08
CA LYS A 161 10.46 10.39 13.73
C LYS A 161 9.96 11.50 12.82
N TYR A 162 8.73 11.43 12.33
CA TYR A 162 8.19 12.42 11.40
C TYR A 162 7.29 13.39 12.14
N GLU A 163 7.35 14.67 11.75
CA GLU A 163 6.46 15.71 12.25
C GLU A 163 5.00 15.38 11.90
N GLU A 164 4.08 15.69 12.81
CA GLU A 164 2.66 15.39 12.68
C GLU A 164 2.00 16.05 11.46
N ASP A 165 2.54 17.15 10.94
CA ASP A 165 1.93 17.82 9.79
C ASP A 165 2.39 17.22 8.44
N LEU A 166 3.57 16.61 8.41
CA LEU A 166 4.19 16.10 7.16
C LEU A 166 3.59 14.76 6.69
N TRP A 167 2.92 14.01 7.56
CA TRP A 167 2.34 12.72 7.17
C TRP A 167 1.00 12.84 6.45
N LYS A 168 0.29 13.97 6.60
CA LYS A 168 -0.97 14.27 5.90
C LYS A 168 -0.76 14.79 4.48
N VAL A 169 0.41 15.40 4.22
CA VAL A 169 0.78 15.91 2.90
C VAL A 169 0.87 14.75 1.91
N ASP A 170 0.25 14.90 0.74
CA ASP A 170 0.16 13.87 -0.32
C ASP A 170 -0.62 12.62 0.05
N GLU A 171 -1.43 12.65 1.12
CA GLU A 171 -2.38 11.58 1.41
C GLU A 171 -3.68 11.73 0.59
N VAL A 172 -4.37 10.62 0.35
CA VAL A 172 -5.74 10.66 -0.18
C VAL A 172 -6.64 11.28 0.89
N SER A 173 -7.50 12.24 0.50
CA SER A 173 -8.32 13.01 1.45
C SER A 173 -9.21 12.13 2.34
N SER A 174 -9.74 11.03 1.81
CA SER A 174 -10.54 10.06 2.56
C SER A 174 -9.73 9.23 3.58
N LEU A 175 -8.41 9.19 3.41
CA LEU A 175 -7.44 8.48 4.27
C LEU A 175 -6.61 9.43 5.15
N ALA A 176 -6.90 10.74 5.11
CA ALA A 176 -6.17 11.79 5.85
C ALA A 176 -6.81 12.16 7.20
N VAL A 177 -7.44 11.18 7.86
CA VAL A 177 -8.16 11.33 9.13
C VAL A 177 -7.20 11.36 10.32
#